data_AF-A0A9P5HRH5-F1
#
_entry.id   AF-A0A9P5HRH5-F1
#
_cell.length_a   1.000
_cell.length_b   1.000
_cell.length_c   1.000
_cell.angle_alpha   90.00
_cell.angle_beta   90.00
_cell.angle_gamma   90.00
#
_symmetry.space_group_name_H-M   'P 1'
#
loop_
_entity.id
_entity.type
_entity.pdbx_description
1 polymer ?
#
loop_
_entity_poly.entity_id
_entity_poly.type
_entity_poly.pdbx_seq_one_letter_code
_entity_poly.pdbx_strand_id
1 'polypeptide(L)'
;MALATQFQKFRLDPGVHTQATLSNEQDLHVAMEAFREKIVQCLVLGNYAKGGPYVLETLMLYIAFEIFLCNDADIGVWIILGTTVQLAMHMGYHRDPKYFKGMTPFAGEMRKRVWATIIELDLGISAQVGHPRLIKQWQTDTKEPSNLHDNDFNKDTTIMPPSRPETDNTPMLYRLAKARIMRTIGFIWDFAADTRPYTYTQVMKMDTKLQDAHTAIPECLKWRSMAHTCLKRSRNPFANCIKSGGGCPLWSTMIFF
;
A
#
# COMPACT_ATOMS: atom_id res chain seq x y z
N MET A 1 0.23 17.83 24.74
CA MET A 1 -1.02 18.47 24.28
C MET A 1 -1.36 17.90 22.91
N ALA A 2 -2.59 17.47 22.69
CA ALA A 2 -2.95 16.57 21.60
C ALA A 2 -2.95 17.27 20.23
N LEU A 3 -2.39 16.62 19.20
CA LEU A 3 -2.47 17.07 17.81
C LEU A 3 -3.91 17.40 17.38
N ALA A 4 -4.92 16.72 17.96
CA ALA A 4 -6.33 17.02 17.76
C ALA A 4 -6.73 18.46 18.17
N THR A 5 -6.15 18.99 19.27
CA THR A 5 -6.38 20.39 19.68
C THR A 5 -5.67 21.40 18.80
N GLN A 6 -4.54 21.04 18.19
CA GLN A 6 -3.88 21.88 17.18
C GLN A 6 -4.65 21.87 15.86
N PHE A 7 -5.19 20.71 15.45
CA PHE A 7 -6.00 20.58 14.23
C PHE A 7 -7.34 21.33 14.33
N GLN A 8 -7.98 21.31 15.52
CA GLN A 8 -9.18 22.13 15.76
C GLN A 8 -8.87 23.64 15.83
N LYS A 9 -7.74 24.05 16.41
CA LYS A 9 -7.30 25.46 16.38
C LYS A 9 -7.04 25.95 14.95
N PHE A 10 -6.38 25.14 14.13
CA PHE A 10 -6.03 25.49 12.75
C PHE A 10 -7.27 25.64 11.84
N ARG A 11 -8.36 24.92 12.12
CA ARG A 11 -9.61 24.99 11.35
C ARG A 11 -10.58 26.09 11.80
N LEU A 12 -10.42 26.62 13.01
CA LEU A 12 -11.43 27.49 13.64
C LEU A 12 -10.96 28.93 13.88
N ASP A 13 -9.70 29.27 13.66
CA ASP A 13 -9.19 30.65 13.72
C ASP A 13 -8.96 31.22 12.29
N PRO A 14 -9.82 32.13 11.79
CA PRO A 14 -9.66 32.76 10.47
C PRO A 14 -8.40 33.64 10.34
N GLY A 15 -7.71 33.93 11.45
CA GLY A 15 -6.56 34.83 11.51
C GLY A 15 -5.18 34.19 11.34
N VAL A 16 -5.08 32.87 11.16
CA VAL A 16 -3.79 32.12 11.04
C VAL A 16 -3.43 31.81 9.57
N HIS A 17 -4.21 32.28 8.60
CA HIS A 17 -3.76 32.33 7.20
C HIS A 17 -2.79 33.51 7.00
N THR A 18 -1.60 33.40 7.59
CA THR A 18 -0.51 34.35 7.34
C THR A 18 0.04 34.11 5.93
N GLN A 19 0.40 35.19 5.22
CA GLN A 19 0.95 35.18 3.86
C GLN A 19 2.13 34.21 3.64
N ALA A 20 2.89 33.91 4.71
CA ALA A 20 3.96 32.92 4.71
C ALA A 20 3.47 31.46 4.59
N THR A 21 2.31 31.11 5.18
CA THR A 21 1.71 29.78 5.07
C THR A 21 1.19 29.53 3.66
N LEU A 22 0.56 30.54 3.06
CA LEU A 22 0.11 30.49 1.67
C LEU A 22 1.28 30.42 0.69
N SER A 23 2.38 31.14 0.94
CA SER A 23 3.62 31.02 0.16
C SER A 23 4.21 29.61 0.24
N ASN A 24 4.30 29.03 1.44
CA ASN A 24 4.84 27.68 1.62
C ASN A 24 3.97 26.59 0.97
N GLU A 25 2.64 26.72 1.02
CA GLU A 25 1.71 25.80 0.33
C GLU A 25 1.84 25.92 -1.20
N GLN A 26 2.00 27.14 -1.71
CA GLN A 26 2.25 27.38 -3.14
C GLN A 26 3.58 26.78 -3.60
N ASP A 27 4.64 26.97 -2.82
CA ASP A 27 5.98 26.41 -3.10
C ASP A 27 5.97 24.88 -3.09
N LEU A 28 5.22 24.27 -2.17
CA LEU A 28 5.02 22.82 -2.11
C LEU A 28 4.29 22.31 -3.37
N HIS A 29 3.22 22.99 -3.78
CA HIS A 29 2.47 22.61 -4.99
C HIS A 29 3.34 22.69 -6.24
N VAL A 30 4.17 23.74 -6.38
CA VAL A 30 5.12 23.87 -7.49
C VAL A 30 6.13 22.73 -7.49
N ALA A 31 6.66 22.37 -6.31
CA ALA A 31 7.58 21.24 -6.19
C ALA A 31 6.91 19.90 -6.56
N MET A 32 5.66 19.68 -6.16
CA MET A 32 4.89 18.47 -6.49
C MET A 32 4.68 18.32 -8.00
N GLU A 33 4.25 19.39 -8.69
CA GLU A 33 4.12 19.39 -10.15
C GLU A 33 5.46 19.12 -10.84
N ALA A 34 6.54 19.73 -10.35
CA ALA A 34 7.88 19.45 -10.88
C ALA A 34 8.26 17.96 -10.70
N PHE A 35 7.99 17.35 -9.53
CA PHE A 35 8.25 15.92 -9.32
C PHE A 35 7.44 15.04 -10.28
N ARG A 36 6.16 15.36 -10.47
CA ARG A 36 5.29 14.66 -11.44
C ARG A 36 5.86 14.71 -12.84
N GLU A 37 6.25 15.90 -13.30
CA GLU A 37 6.84 16.10 -14.62
C GLU A 37 8.12 15.28 -14.78
N LYS A 38 8.98 15.24 -13.75
CA LYS A 38 10.21 14.44 -13.77
C LYS A 38 9.94 12.94 -13.81
N ILE A 39 8.91 12.45 -13.10
CA ILE A 39 8.50 11.04 -13.18
C ILE A 39 8.12 10.69 -14.63
N VAL A 40 7.30 11.52 -15.28
CA VAL A 40 6.88 11.30 -16.68
C VAL A 40 8.08 11.36 -17.64
N GLN A 41 8.96 12.34 -17.48
CA GLN A 41 10.18 12.47 -18.29
C GLN A 41 11.07 11.22 -18.18
N CYS A 42 11.27 10.71 -16.96
CA CYS A 42 12.05 9.49 -16.74
C CYS A 42 11.42 8.27 -17.41
N LEU A 43 10.09 8.11 -17.35
CA LEU A 43 9.39 7.01 -18.01
C LEU A 43 9.51 7.07 -19.53
N VAL A 44 9.36 8.26 -20.12
CA VAL A 44 9.47 8.48 -21.57
C VAL A 44 10.91 8.27 -22.06
N LEU A 45 11.89 8.89 -21.40
CA LEU A 45 13.31 8.75 -21.75
C LEU A 45 13.80 7.32 -21.58
N GLY A 46 13.33 6.62 -20.55
CA GLY A 46 13.64 5.21 -20.30
C GLY A 46 12.93 4.24 -21.24
N ASN A 47 12.01 4.72 -22.10
CA ASN A 47 11.14 3.91 -22.93
C ASN A 47 10.50 2.76 -22.13
N TYR A 48 9.70 3.15 -21.12
CA TYR A 48 9.15 2.25 -20.11
C TYR A 48 8.46 0.99 -20.67
N ALA A 49 7.94 1.04 -21.90
CA ALA A 49 7.30 -0.09 -22.58
C ALA A 49 8.25 -1.28 -22.83
N LYS A 50 9.57 -1.05 -22.88
CA LYS A 50 10.57 -2.13 -22.98
C LYS A 50 10.77 -2.89 -21.66
N GLY A 51 10.22 -2.38 -20.57
CA GLY A 51 10.56 -2.82 -19.22
C GLY A 51 11.98 -2.41 -18.82
N GLY A 52 12.38 -2.80 -17.61
CA GLY A 52 13.69 -2.48 -17.07
C GLY A 52 13.68 -2.36 -15.55
N PRO A 53 14.84 -2.12 -14.94
CA PRO A 53 14.92 -1.88 -13.49
C PRO A 53 14.11 -0.63 -13.13
N TYR A 54 13.36 -0.70 -12.02
CA TYR A 54 12.61 0.43 -11.43
C TYR A 54 11.46 1.01 -12.27
N VAL A 55 11.16 0.45 -13.44
CA VAL A 55 10.09 0.97 -14.30
C VAL A 55 8.72 0.83 -13.64
N LEU A 56 8.43 -0.33 -13.03
CA LEU A 56 7.18 -0.56 -12.33
C LEU A 56 7.07 0.30 -11.08
N GLU A 57 8.16 0.43 -10.33
CA GLU A 57 8.27 1.30 -9.17
C GLU A 57 7.97 2.75 -9.55
N THR A 58 8.53 3.23 -10.66
CA THR A 58 8.27 4.59 -11.17
C THR A 58 6.82 4.78 -11.61
N LEU A 59 6.22 3.79 -12.28
CA LEU A 59 4.79 3.81 -12.62
C LEU A 59 3.89 3.80 -11.37
N MET A 60 4.22 3.01 -10.36
CA MET A 60 3.51 3.00 -9.09
C MET A 60 3.62 4.35 -8.37
N LEU A 61 4.79 5.00 -8.39
CA LEU A 61 4.98 6.35 -7.85
C LEU A 61 4.08 7.36 -8.58
N TYR A 62 3.99 7.28 -9.91
CA TYR A 62 3.09 8.12 -10.69
C TYR A 62 1.62 7.89 -10.31
N ILE A 63 1.17 6.63 -10.27
CA ILE A 63 -0.21 6.27 -9.89
C ILE A 63 -0.53 6.78 -8.48
N ALA A 64 0.38 6.59 -7.52
CA ALA A 64 0.21 7.07 -6.16
C ALA A 64 0.10 8.60 -6.12
N PHE A 65 0.94 9.31 -6.88
CA PHE A 65 0.88 10.77 -7.01
C PHE A 65 -0.50 11.23 -7.49
N GLU A 66 -1.04 10.59 -8.55
CA GLU A 66 -2.38 10.91 -9.05
C GLU A 66 -3.47 10.61 -8.01
N ILE A 67 -3.40 9.49 -7.29
CA ILE A 67 -4.38 9.13 -6.25
C ILE A 67 -4.38 10.14 -5.10
N PHE A 68 -3.21 10.66 -4.71
CA PHE A 68 -3.12 11.58 -3.58
C PHE A 68 -3.54 13.02 -3.90
N LEU A 69 -3.48 13.41 -5.17
CA LEU A 69 -3.83 14.77 -5.60
C LEU A 69 -5.21 14.89 -6.23
N CYS A 70 -5.65 13.86 -6.95
CA CYS A 70 -6.99 13.83 -7.52
C CYS A 70 -7.97 13.29 -6.48
N ASN A 71 -8.91 14.13 -6.05
CA ASN A 71 -9.98 13.70 -5.15
C ASN A 71 -11.00 12.78 -5.82
N ASP A 72 -11.05 12.77 -7.16
CA ASP A 72 -12.04 12.05 -7.93
C ASP A 72 -11.44 10.82 -8.62
N ALA A 73 -12.29 9.81 -8.84
CA ALA A 73 -11.93 8.61 -9.56
C ALA A 73 -11.67 8.95 -11.05
N ASP A 74 -10.40 8.97 -11.45
CA ASP A 74 -9.99 9.24 -12.82
C ASP A 74 -9.78 7.94 -13.62
N ILE A 75 -10.50 7.83 -14.74
CA ILE A 75 -10.35 6.73 -15.71
C ILE A 75 -8.91 6.70 -16.27
N GLY A 76 -8.24 7.85 -16.40
CA GLY A 76 -6.85 7.94 -16.82
C GLY A 76 -5.91 7.13 -15.93
N VAL A 77 -6.09 7.20 -14.61
CA VAL A 77 -5.31 6.42 -13.63
C VAL A 77 -5.57 4.92 -13.79
N TRP A 78 -6.83 4.52 -14.03
CA TRP A 78 -7.16 3.12 -14.29
C TRP A 78 -6.54 2.59 -15.59
N ILE A 79 -6.46 3.40 -16.65
CA ILE A 79 -5.78 3.04 -17.90
C ILE A 79 -4.27 2.83 -17.66
N ILE A 80 -3.63 3.74 -16.92
CA ILE A 80 -2.19 3.65 -16.59
C ILE A 80 -1.90 2.43 -15.71
N LEU A 81 -2.79 2.13 -14.77
CA LEU A 81 -2.77 0.88 -14.01
C LEU A 81 -2.84 -0.34 -14.95
N GLY A 82 -3.74 -0.32 -15.94
CA GLY A 82 -3.82 -1.32 -17.01
C GLY A 82 -2.48 -1.58 -17.69
N THR A 83 -1.81 -0.51 -18.13
CA THR A 83 -0.46 -0.59 -18.71
C THR A 83 0.56 -1.14 -17.72
N THR A 84 0.49 -0.72 -16.46
CA THR A 84 1.40 -1.19 -15.38
C THR A 84 1.24 -2.69 -15.12
N VAL A 85 -0.01 -3.18 -15.06
CA VAL A 85 -0.31 -4.62 -14.89
C VAL A 85 0.23 -5.42 -16.07
N GLN A 86 -0.02 -4.97 -17.30
CA GLN A 86 0.49 -5.63 -18.50
C GLN A 86 2.02 -5.68 -18.52
N LEU A 87 2.69 -4.58 -18.17
CA LEU A 87 4.14 -4.53 -18.09
C LEU A 87 4.69 -5.43 -16.99
N ALA A 88 4.06 -5.45 -15.81
CA ALA A 88 4.46 -6.32 -14.71
C ALA A 88 4.30 -7.80 -15.08
N MET A 89 3.23 -8.15 -15.79
CA MET A 89 3.04 -9.49 -16.33
C MET A 89 4.11 -9.83 -17.38
N HIS A 90 4.37 -8.93 -18.33
CA HIS A 90 5.43 -9.09 -19.35
C HIS A 90 6.81 -9.32 -18.72
N MET A 91 7.13 -8.57 -17.67
CA MET A 91 8.39 -8.72 -16.93
C MET A 91 8.42 -9.98 -16.06
N GLY A 92 7.28 -10.64 -15.80
CA GLY A 92 7.18 -11.89 -15.05
C GLY A 92 6.90 -11.75 -13.56
N TYR A 93 6.46 -10.60 -13.06
CA TYR A 93 6.18 -10.36 -11.63
C TYR A 93 5.03 -11.19 -11.07
N HIS A 94 4.13 -11.68 -11.93
CA HIS A 94 3.03 -12.57 -11.56
C HIS A 94 3.48 -14.00 -11.22
N ARG A 95 4.73 -14.37 -11.55
CA ARG A 95 5.32 -15.68 -11.31
C ARG A 95 6.24 -15.68 -10.10
N ASP A 96 6.17 -16.72 -9.27
CA ASP A 96 7.01 -16.83 -8.07
C ASP A 96 8.52 -16.78 -8.44
N PRO A 97 9.32 -15.94 -7.76
CA PRO A 97 10.75 -15.80 -7.98
C PRO A 97 11.53 -17.12 -8.02
N LYS A 98 11.08 -18.15 -7.29
CA LYS A 98 11.75 -19.47 -7.24
C LYS A 98 11.86 -20.16 -8.61
N TYR A 99 11.06 -19.76 -9.59
CA TYR A 99 11.11 -20.33 -10.95
C TYR A 99 12.15 -19.66 -11.85
N PHE A 100 12.74 -18.54 -11.43
CA PHE A 100 13.74 -17.81 -12.21
C PHE A 100 15.16 -18.18 -11.78
N LYS A 101 15.94 -18.76 -12.70
CA LYS A 101 17.35 -19.08 -12.46
C LYS A 101 18.17 -17.78 -12.36
N GLY A 102 19.09 -17.73 -11.40
CA GLY A 102 20.01 -16.60 -11.23
C GLY A 102 19.40 -15.35 -10.56
N MET A 103 18.14 -15.41 -10.10
CA MET A 103 17.56 -14.33 -9.32
C MET A 103 18.12 -14.34 -7.90
N THR A 104 18.63 -13.20 -7.44
CA THR A 104 19.11 -13.08 -6.06
C THR A 104 17.93 -13.12 -5.07
N PRO A 105 18.15 -13.58 -3.83
CA PRO A 105 17.10 -13.59 -2.80
C PRO A 105 16.49 -12.20 -2.58
N PHE A 106 17.34 -11.17 -2.52
CA PHE A 106 16.90 -9.76 -2.44
C PHE A 106 15.99 -9.37 -3.60
N ALA A 107 16.41 -9.62 -4.84
CA ALA A 107 15.61 -9.29 -6.01
C ALA A 107 14.26 -10.04 -6.01
N GLY A 108 14.25 -11.31 -5.62
CA GLY A 108 13.03 -12.09 -5.49
C GLY A 108 12.05 -11.49 -4.48
N GLU A 109 12.53 -11.10 -3.29
CA GLU A 109 11.71 -10.44 -2.28
C GLU A 109 11.17 -9.09 -2.78
N MET A 110 12.00 -8.27 -3.42
CA MET A 110 11.56 -6.98 -3.99
C MET A 110 10.49 -7.15 -5.04
N ARG A 111 10.59 -8.16 -5.91
CA ARG A 111 9.57 -8.46 -6.90
C ARG A 111 8.25 -8.91 -6.27
N LYS A 112 8.29 -9.72 -5.21
CA LYS A 112 7.08 -10.09 -4.45
C LYS A 112 6.40 -8.86 -3.85
N ARG A 113 7.17 -7.92 -3.29
CA ARG A 113 6.63 -6.68 -2.70
C ARG A 113 5.99 -5.78 -3.76
N VAL A 114 6.67 -5.54 -4.88
CA VAL A 114 6.11 -4.77 -6.02
C VAL A 114 4.84 -5.44 -6.55
N TRP A 115 4.87 -6.75 -6.78
CA TRP A 115 3.70 -7.47 -7.28
C TRP A 115 2.50 -7.39 -6.32
N ALA A 116 2.75 -7.55 -5.01
CA ALA A 116 1.72 -7.37 -3.99
C ALA A 116 1.11 -5.97 -4.06
N THR A 117 1.92 -4.91 -4.15
CA THR A 117 1.44 -3.53 -4.29
C THR A 117 0.61 -3.32 -5.55
N ILE A 118 1.01 -3.89 -6.69
CA ILE A 118 0.22 -3.80 -7.93
C ILE A 118 -1.15 -4.46 -7.76
N ILE A 119 -1.25 -5.59 -7.06
CA ILE A 119 -2.54 -6.22 -6.73
C ILE A 119 -3.40 -5.30 -5.86
N GLU A 120 -2.82 -4.63 -4.86
CA GLU A 120 -3.56 -3.68 -4.01
C GLU A 120 -4.09 -2.49 -4.83
N LEU A 121 -3.25 -1.93 -5.71
CA LEU A 121 -3.64 -0.83 -6.60
C LEU A 121 -4.76 -1.25 -7.56
N ASP A 122 -4.65 -2.43 -8.17
CA ASP A 122 -5.67 -2.98 -9.08
C ASP A 122 -7.03 -3.09 -8.41
N LEU A 123 -7.08 -3.66 -7.20
CA LEU A 123 -8.31 -3.74 -6.43
C LEU A 123 -8.87 -2.35 -6.09
N GLY A 124 -8.03 -1.46 -5.55
CA GLY A 124 -8.47 -0.16 -5.06
C GLY A 124 -9.00 0.73 -6.19
N ILE A 125 -8.22 0.90 -7.26
CA ILE A 125 -8.57 1.78 -8.37
C ILE A 125 -9.76 1.21 -9.14
N SER A 126 -9.78 -0.11 -9.44
CA SER A 126 -10.92 -0.73 -10.13
C SER A 126 -12.22 -0.59 -9.32
N ALA A 127 -12.16 -0.71 -8.00
CA ALA A 127 -13.33 -0.47 -7.14
C ALA A 127 -13.80 0.99 -7.17
N GLN A 128 -12.88 1.96 -7.15
CA GLN A 128 -13.21 3.39 -7.23
C GLN A 128 -13.91 3.77 -8.54
N VAL A 129 -13.46 3.22 -9.67
CA VAL A 129 -14.09 3.47 -10.99
C VAL A 129 -15.26 2.53 -11.30
N GLY A 130 -15.64 1.61 -10.40
CA GLY A 130 -16.74 0.68 -10.60
C GLY A 130 -16.48 -0.42 -11.65
N HIS A 131 -15.22 -0.78 -11.91
CA HIS A 131 -14.83 -1.77 -12.92
C HIS A 131 -14.38 -3.11 -12.30
N PRO A 132 -14.42 -4.21 -13.07
CA PRO A 132 -13.78 -5.46 -12.68
C PRO A 132 -12.25 -5.29 -12.59
N ARG A 133 -11.63 -6.09 -11.72
CA ARG A 133 -10.18 -6.10 -11.55
C ARG A 133 -9.47 -6.62 -12.79
N LEU A 134 -8.28 -6.08 -13.04
CA LEU A 134 -7.44 -6.47 -14.18
C LEU A 134 -6.72 -7.80 -13.93
N ILE A 135 -6.28 -8.05 -12.69
CA ILE A 135 -5.49 -9.23 -12.32
C ILE A 135 -6.42 -10.36 -11.89
N LYS A 136 -6.38 -11.44 -12.67
CA LYS A 136 -7.10 -12.67 -12.34
C LYS A 136 -6.23 -13.56 -11.47
N GLN A 137 -6.73 -13.94 -10.30
CA GLN A 137 -5.95 -14.67 -9.31
C GLN A 137 -5.34 -15.99 -9.86
N TRP A 138 -6.05 -16.70 -10.74
CA TRP A 138 -5.59 -17.95 -11.34
C TRP A 138 -4.43 -17.79 -12.33
N GLN A 139 -4.09 -16.56 -12.73
CA GLN A 139 -2.94 -16.27 -13.58
C GLN A 139 -1.66 -16.05 -12.76
N THR A 140 -1.75 -16.07 -11.43
CA THR A 140 -0.66 -15.67 -10.52
C THR A 140 -0.28 -16.82 -9.60
N ASP A 141 1.01 -17.02 -9.34
CA ASP A 141 1.48 -17.99 -8.34
C ASP A 141 2.53 -17.43 -7.38
N THR A 142 2.77 -16.12 -7.45
CA THR A 142 3.65 -15.38 -6.54
C THR A 142 3.12 -15.44 -5.11
N LYS A 143 3.96 -15.89 -4.18
CA LYS A 143 3.64 -15.94 -2.76
C LYS A 143 3.66 -14.55 -2.11
N GLU A 144 3.05 -14.46 -0.94
CA GLU A 144 3.11 -13.26 -0.10
C GLU A 144 4.58 -12.85 0.21
N PRO A 145 4.86 -11.54 0.32
CA PRO A 145 6.12 -11.05 0.87
C PRO A 145 6.41 -11.60 2.27
N SER A 146 7.69 -11.66 2.65
CA SER A 146 8.06 -12.10 4.01
C SER A 146 7.93 -10.95 5.01
N ASN A 147 7.42 -11.24 6.20
CA ASN A 147 7.31 -10.28 7.30
C ASN A 147 8.73 -9.93 7.82
N LEU A 148 9.39 -8.97 7.18
CA LEU A 148 10.76 -8.54 7.44
C LEU A 148 10.83 -7.02 7.41
N HIS A 149 11.66 -6.44 8.28
CA HIS A 149 12.06 -5.04 8.15
C HIS A 149 12.97 -4.84 6.94
N ASP A 150 13.02 -3.62 6.43
CA ASP A 150 13.89 -3.28 5.28
C ASP A 150 15.37 -3.42 5.60
N ASN A 151 15.74 -3.35 6.88
CA ASN A 151 17.12 -3.54 7.35
C ASN A 151 17.47 -5.01 7.62
N ASP A 152 16.51 -5.95 7.53
CA ASP A 152 16.77 -7.38 7.79
C ASP A 152 17.51 -8.07 6.62
N PHE A 153 17.48 -7.48 5.42
CA PHE A 153 18.08 -8.04 4.21
C PHE A 153 18.50 -6.91 3.26
N ASN A 154 19.46 -7.19 2.40
CA ASN A 154 20.04 -6.22 1.46
C ASN A 154 20.52 -6.92 0.17
N LYS A 155 21.15 -6.17 -0.73
CA LYS A 155 21.62 -6.70 -2.03
C LYS A 155 22.63 -7.86 -1.91
N ASP A 156 23.37 -7.91 -0.80
CA ASP A 156 24.39 -8.92 -0.53
C ASP A 156 23.83 -10.18 0.15
N THR A 157 22.52 -10.20 0.41
CA THR A 157 21.85 -11.34 1.04
C THR A 157 21.82 -12.56 0.12
N THR A 158 22.50 -13.63 0.54
CA THR A 158 22.58 -14.91 -0.19
C THR A 158 21.50 -15.92 0.21
N ILE A 159 20.96 -15.79 1.42
CA ILE A 159 19.88 -16.62 1.95
C ILE A 159 18.90 -15.69 2.67
N MET A 160 17.60 -15.75 2.34
CA MET A 160 16.62 -14.92 3.02
C MET A 160 16.47 -15.31 4.49
N PRO A 161 16.41 -14.34 5.43
CA PRO A 161 16.02 -14.62 6.79
C PRO A 161 14.57 -15.14 6.84
N PRO A 162 14.21 -15.95 7.85
CA PRO A 162 12.85 -16.42 8.01
C PRO A 162 11.90 -15.26 8.31
N SER A 163 10.67 -15.36 7.81
CA SER A 163 9.61 -14.39 8.12
C SER A 163 9.39 -14.30 9.63
N ARG A 164 9.31 -13.08 10.17
CA ARG A 164 9.02 -12.81 11.58
C ARG A 164 7.60 -13.26 11.94
N PRO A 165 7.37 -13.67 13.20
CA PRO A 165 6.04 -14.03 13.66
C PRO A 165 5.08 -12.84 13.55
N GLU A 166 3.78 -13.09 13.37
CA GLU A 166 2.75 -12.05 13.26
C GLU A 166 2.49 -11.31 14.58
N THR A 167 3.17 -11.69 15.66
CA THR A 167 3.22 -10.92 16.91
C THR A 167 4.19 -9.74 16.84
N ASP A 168 5.16 -9.78 15.92
CA ASP A 168 6.16 -8.73 15.74
C ASP A 168 5.62 -7.64 14.82
N ASN A 169 5.51 -6.41 15.34
CA ASN A 169 4.88 -5.31 14.63
C ASN A 169 5.88 -4.66 13.65
N THR A 170 5.93 -5.19 12.43
CA THR A 170 6.69 -4.59 11.33
C THR A 170 5.76 -3.81 10.39
N PRO A 171 6.29 -2.82 9.63
CA PRO A 171 5.54 -2.20 8.53
C PRO A 171 4.99 -3.22 7.52
N MET A 172 5.74 -4.30 7.25
CA MET A 172 5.32 -5.36 6.34
C MET A 172 4.16 -6.17 6.89
N LEU A 173 4.07 -6.39 8.21
CA LEU A 173 2.95 -7.11 8.82
C LEU A 173 1.61 -6.41 8.54
N TYR A 174 1.57 -5.08 8.66
CA TYR A 174 0.39 -4.30 8.30
C TYR A 174 -0.02 -4.53 6.85
N ARG A 175 0.95 -4.51 5.92
CA ARG A 175 0.69 -4.77 4.50
C ARG A 175 0.15 -6.17 4.26
N LEU A 176 0.74 -7.19 4.88
CA LEU A 176 0.27 -8.57 4.76
C LEU A 176 -1.17 -8.72 5.27
N ALA A 177 -1.47 -8.17 6.45
CA ALA A 177 -2.82 -8.19 7.01
C ALA A 177 -3.83 -7.46 6.10
N LYS A 178 -3.48 -6.26 5.63
CA LYS A 178 -4.29 -5.47 4.69
C LYS A 178 -4.53 -6.23 3.39
N ALA A 179 -3.48 -6.80 2.78
CA ALA A 179 -3.55 -7.55 1.53
C ALA A 179 -4.45 -8.78 1.63
N ARG A 180 -4.43 -9.50 2.76
CA ARG A 180 -5.30 -10.66 3.01
C ARG A 180 -6.76 -10.26 3.12
N ILE A 181 -7.08 -9.18 3.84
CA ILE A 181 -8.45 -8.63 3.89
C ILE A 181 -8.90 -8.19 2.50
N MET A 182 -8.05 -7.41 1.82
CA MET A 182 -8.32 -6.90 0.48
C MET A 182 -8.54 -8.02 -0.53
N ARG A 183 -7.83 -9.15 -0.42
CA ARG A 183 -8.07 -10.33 -1.26
C ARG A 183 -9.50 -10.86 -1.09
N THR A 184 -9.99 -10.96 0.15
CA THR A 184 -11.36 -11.37 0.43
C THR A 184 -12.37 -10.35 -0.09
N ILE A 185 -12.14 -9.06 0.13
CA ILE A 185 -12.96 -7.97 -0.43
C ILE A 185 -13.00 -8.05 -1.96
N GLY A 186 -11.87 -8.31 -2.62
CA GLY A 186 -11.80 -8.45 -4.06
C GLY A 186 -12.61 -9.63 -4.59
N PHE A 187 -12.65 -10.75 -3.87
CA PHE A 187 -13.57 -11.83 -4.22
C PHE A 187 -15.04 -11.43 -4.08
N ILE A 188 -15.39 -10.69 -3.02
CA ILE A 188 -16.76 -10.17 -2.80
C ILE A 188 -17.13 -9.17 -3.91
N TRP A 189 -16.19 -8.32 -4.31
CA TRP A 189 -16.38 -7.36 -5.39
C TRP A 189 -16.65 -8.06 -6.72
N ASP A 190 -15.80 -9.03 -7.10
CA ASP A 190 -16.01 -9.81 -8.33
C ASP A 190 -17.36 -10.54 -8.32
N PHE A 191 -17.77 -11.04 -7.16
CA PHE A 191 -19.07 -11.69 -6.98
C PHE A 191 -20.22 -10.70 -7.11
N ALA A 192 -20.11 -9.51 -6.50
CA ALA A 192 -21.14 -8.47 -6.58
C ALA A 192 -21.30 -7.90 -7.99
N ALA A 193 -20.21 -7.87 -8.77
CA ALA A 193 -20.19 -7.42 -10.15
C ALA A 193 -20.63 -8.51 -11.16
N ASP A 194 -20.74 -9.77 -10.74
CA ASP A 194 -21.16 -10.86 -11.62
C ASP A 194 -22.68 -10.79 -11.87
N THR A 195 -23.06 -10.85 -13.15
CA THR A 195 -24.46 -10.75 -13.59
C THR A 195 -25.25 -12.05 -13.40
N ARG A 196 -24.57 -13.15 -13.05
CA ARG A 196 -25.19 -14.47 -12.86
C ARG A 196 -25.87 -14.55 -11.49
N PRO A 197 -27.00 -15.28 -11.38
CA PRO A 197 -27.67 -15.47 -10.10
C PRO A 197 -26.84 -16.37 -9.19
N TYR A 198 -26.82 -16.03 -7.90
CA TYR A 198 -26.15 -16.81 -6.87
C TYR A 198 -27.14 -17.41 -5.88
N THR A 199 -26.82 -18.61 -5.42
CA THR A 199 -27.56 -19.27 -4.34
C THR A 199 -27.22 -18.63 -2.99
N TYR A 200 -28.16 -18.67 -2.06
CA TYR A 200 -27.94 -18.22 -0.68
C TYR A 200 -26.70 -18.87 -0.04
N THR A 201 -26.47 -20.16 -0.32
CA THR A 201 -25.30 -20.88 0.20
C THR A 201 -23.98 -20.30 -0.29
N GLN A 202 -23.93 -19.74 -1.50
CA GLN A 202 -22.74 -19.09 -2.04
C GLN A 202 -22.51 -17.75 -1.33
N VAL A 203 -23.56 -16.97 -1.10
CA VAL A 203 -23.49 -15.71 -0.33
C VAL A 203 -22.95 -15.97 1.08
N MET A 204 -23.50 -16.96 1.79
CA MET A 204 -23.04 -17.30 3.14
C MET A 204 -21.59 -17.81 3.19
N LYS A 205 -21.12 -18.48 2.13
CA LYS A 205 -19.70 -18.85 2.01
C LYS A 205 -18.81 -17.61 1.93
N MET A 206 -19.26 -16.52 1.34
CA MET A 206 -18.48 -15.28 1.27
C MET A 206 -18.47 -14.55 2.61
N ASP A 207 -19.61 -14.50 3.28
CA ASP A 207 -19.74 -13.95 4.64
C ASP A 207 -18.79 -14.67 5.61
N THR A 208 -18.76 -16.00 5.54
CA THR A 208 -17.82 -16.82 6.32
C THR A 208 -16.37 -16.44 6.02
N LYS A 209 -15.99 -16.31 4.75
CA LYS A 209 -14.63 -15.88 4.37
C LYS A 209 -14.27 -14.49 4.88
N LEU A 210 -15.23 -13.57 4.88
CA LEU A 210 -15.03 -12.23 5.43
C LEU A 210 -14.79 -12.28 6.93
N GLN A 211 -15.57 -13.08 7.65
CA GLN A 211 -15.40 -13.29 9.08
C GLN A 211 -14.06 -13.96 9.40
N ASP A 212 -13.67 -14.99 8.65
CA ASP A 212 -12.38 -15.66 8.78
C ASP A 212 -11.23 -14.66 8.57
N ALA A 213 -11.30 -13.85 7.51
CA ALA A 213 -10.30 -12.81 7.24
C ALA A 213 -10.21 -11.77 8.36
N HIS A 214 -11.35 -11.38 8.94
CA HIS A 214 -11.39 -10.44 10.07
C HIS A 214 -10.80 -11.06 11.36
N THR A 215 -11.12 -12.33 11.65
CA THR A 215 -10.56 -13.00 12.84
C THR A 215 -9.07 -13.28 12.73
N ALA A 216 -8.55 -13.45 11.51
CA ALA A 216 -7.14 -13.66 11.23
C ALA A 216 -6.27 -12.39 11.37
N ILE A 217 -6.87 -11.21 11.64
CA ILE A 217 -6.09 -9.98 11.84
C ILE A 217 -5.22 -10.12 13.10
N PRO A 218 -3.89 -9.88 13.00
CA PRO A 218 -2.98 -9.95 14.13
C PRO A 218 -3.42 -9.06 15.29
N GLU A 219 -3.23 -9.54 16.53
CA GLU A 219 -3.70 -8.85 17.74
C GLU A 219 -3.12 -7.44 17.91
N CYS A 220 -1.89 -7.21 17.42
CA CYS A 220 -1.24 -5.90 17.41
C CYS A 220 -1.86 -4.90 16.41
N LEU A 221 -2.62 -5.38 15.42
CA LEU A 221 -3.29 -4.59 14.39
C LEU A 221 -4.80 -4.47 14.59
N LYS A 222 -5.38 -5.24 15.53
CA LYS A 222 -6.81 -5.15 15.82
C LYS A 222 -7.17 -3.76 16.34
N TRP A 223 -8.23 -3.19 15.78
CA TRP A 223 -8.78 -1.94 16.26
C TRP A 223 -9.23 -2.08 17.72
N ARG A 224 -8.78 -1.16 18.57
CA ARG A 224 -9.20 -1.07 19.98
C ARG A 224 -9.76 0.32 20.21
N SER A 225 -10.85 0.40 20.97
CA SER A 225 -11.41 1.69 21.39
C SER A 225 -10.33 2.57 22.01
N MET A 226 -10.31 3.86 21.65
CA MET A 226 -9.34 4.83 22.15
C MET A 226 -9.29 4.88 23.68
N ALA A 227 -10.43 4.69 24.34
CA ALA A 227 -10.51 4.61 25.81
C ALA A 227 -9.63 3.49 26.38
N HIS A 228 -9.58 2.35 25.69
CA HIS A 228 -8.81 1.17 26.10
C HIS A 228 -7.30 1.34 25.84
N THR A 229 -6.94 2.04 24.76
CA THR A 229 -5.55 2.30 24.37
C THR A 229 -4.88 3.34 25.28
N CYS A 230 -5.60 4.38 25.69
CA CYS A 230 -5.07 5.42 26.59
C CYS A 230 -4.83 4.90 28.01
N LEU A 231 -5.62 3.93 28.50
CA LEU A 231 -5.50 3.38 29.86
C LEU A 231 -4.27 2.46 30.04
N LYS A 232 -3.81 1.78 28.99
CA LYS A 232 -2.58 0.95 29.06
C LYS A 232 -1.28 1.76 29.01
N ARG A 233 -1.33 3.04 28.60
CA ARG A 233 -0.15 3.90 28.50
C ARG A 233 0.43 4.31 29.87
N SER A 234 -0.33 4.21 30.96
CA SER A 234 0.16 4.54 32.31
C SER A 234 0.99 3.43 32.98
N ARG A 235 1.06 2.23 32.41
CA ARG A 235 1.80 1.08 32.96
C ARG A 235 2.87 0.50 32.02
N ASN A 236 3.22 1.21 30.95
CA ASN A 236 4.17 0.71 29.96
C ASN A 236 5.45 1.58 29.94
N PRO A 237 6.66 1.03 30.19
CA PRO A 237 7.92 1.80 30.21
C PRO A 237 8.26 2.54 28.90
N PHE A 238 7.54 2.23 27.81
CA PHE A 238 7.66 2.92 26.51
C PHE A 238 7.08 4.35 26.49
N ALA A 239 6.38 4.79 27.55
CA ALA A 239 5.89 6.16 27.65
C ALA A 239 7.03 7.22 27.76
N ASN A 240 8.27 6.80 28.05
CA ASN A 240 9.42 7.70 28.14
C ASN A 240 10.04 8.10 26.79
N CYS A 241 9.76 7.38 25.71
CA CYS A 241 10.34 7.71 24.39
C CYS A 241 9.67 8.94 23.73
N ILE A 242 8.44 9.26 24.13
CA ILE A 242 7.70 10.43 23.63
C ILE A 242 8.09 11.72 24.37
N LYS A 243 8.79 11.61 25.51
CA LYS A 243 9.32 12.77 26.25
C LYS A 243 10.75 13.16 25.83
N SER A 244 11.48 12.32 25.11
CA SER A 244 12.90 12.56 24.75
C SER A 244 13.11 13.26 23.41
N GLY A 245 12.09 13.87 22.80
CA GLY A 245 12.26 14.74 21.63
C GLY A 245 12.76 14.04 20.35
N GLY A 246 12.76 12.71 20.30
CA GLY A 246 13.07 11.94 19.10
C GLY A 246 11.85 11.90 18.19
N GLY A 247 11.95 12.47 16.99
CA GLY A 247 10.89 12.48 15.99
C GLY A 247 10.30 11.08 15.76
N CYS A 248 8.99 10.98 15.89
CA CYS A 248 8.25 9.73 15.68
C CYS A 248 8.13 9.49 14.16
N PRO A 249 8.72 8.43 13.57
CA PRO A 249 8.75 8.23 12.12
C PRO A 249 7.45 7.64 11.55
N LEU A 250 6.38 7.56 12.35
CA LEU A 250 5.10 6.93 11.96
C LEU A 250 4.37 7.63 10.80
N TRP A 251 4.79 8.83 10.40
CA TRP A 251 4.22 9.54 9.23
C TRP A 251 4.92 9.20 7.90
N SER A 252 6.08 8.55 7.91
CA SER A 252 6.77 8.16 6.65
C SER A 252 6.09 6.97 5.95
N THR A 253 5.35 6.13 6.67
CA THR A 253 4.80 4.88 6.12
C THR A 253 3.42 5.02 5.46
N MET A 254 2.79 6.20 5.53
CA MET A 254 1.51 6.46 4.86
C MET A 254 1.68 7.01 3.44
N ILE A 255 2.90 7.40 3.05
CA ILE A 255 3.12 8.04 1.74
C ILE A 255 3.95 7.17 0.79
N PHE A 256 4.97 6.41 1.20
CA PHE A 256 5.60 5.41 0.30
C PHE A 256 6.36 4.31 1.10
N PHE A 257 6.27 3.05 0.62
CA PHE A 257 6.97 1.81 1.08
C PHE A 257 6.53 1.11 2.38
#